data_AF-A0A6I9NQW6-F1
#
_entry.id   AF-A0A6I9NQW6-F1
#
_cell.length_a   1.000
_cell.length_b   1.000
_cell.length_c   1.000
_cell.angle_alpha   90.00
_cell.angle_beta   90.00
_cell.angle_gamma   90.00
#
_symmetry.space_group_name_H-M   'P 1'
#
loop_
_entity.id
_entity.type
_entity.pdbx_description
1 polymer ?
#
loop_
_entity_poly.entity_id
_entity_poly.type
_entity_poly.pdbx_seq_one_letter_code
_entity_poly.pdbx_strand_id
1 'polypeptide(L)'
;SVLPQTLPAVPPRLVAVSKTKPPEMVVEAYRQGHRNFGENYVNELVDKASDPLILASCPEIRWHFIGHLQKNHVNKLLGVPNLFVVETVDSAKLADRVNSSWQRLRGASTQRLKVMVQLNTSGEQSTCQSQHFVLLKYTEK
;
A
#
# COMPACT_ATOMS: atom_id res chain seq x y z
N SER A 1 15.73 36.12 5.46
CA SER A 1 14.67 35.13 5.19
C SER A 1 15.31 33.96 4.45
N VAL A 2 15.25 32.76 5.02
CA VAL A 2 15.76 31.57 4.32
C VAL A 2 14.71 31.22 3.26
N LEU A 3 15.05 31.33 1.98
CA LEU A 3 14.18 30.85 0.90
C LEU A 3 13.94 29.35 1.13
N PRO A 4 12.69 28.86 1.08
CA PRO A 4 12.45 27.44 1.22
C PRO A 4 13.24 26.71 0.14
N GLN A 5 14.06 25.74 0.56
CA GLN A 5 14.79 24.86 -0.35
C GLN A 5 13.79 24.31 -1.37
N THR A 6 14.09 24.50 -2.66
CA THR A 6 13.25 23.96 -3.73
C THR A 6 13.17 22.45 -3.53
N LEU A 7 11.97 21.94 -3.23
CA LEU A 7 11.74 20.51 -3.10
C LEU A 7 12.21 19.82 -4.39
N PRO A 8 12.87 18.66 -4.29
CA PRO A 8 13.29 17.93 -5.48
C PRO A 8 12.06 17.68 -6.37
N ALA A 9 12.21 17.98 -7.67
CA ALA A 9 11.18 17.73 -8.67
C ALA A 9 11.05 16.23 -8.92
N VAL A 10 10.42 15.52 -7.98
CA VAL A 10 10.12 14.09 -8.12
C VAL A 10 8.84 13.97 -8.95
N PRO A 11 8.86 13.29 -10.10
CA PRO A 11 7.67 13.06 -10.90
C PRO A 11 6.60 12.36 -10.05
N PRO A 12 5.35 12.84 -10.03
CA PRO A 12 4.29 12.23 -9.25
C PRO A 12 3.97 10.83 -9.78
N ARG A 13 3.67 9.90 -8.86
CA ARG A 13 3.12 8.60 -9.22
C ARG A 13 1.60 8.68 -9.24
N LEU A 14 1.00 8.40 -10.39
CA LEU A 14 -0.44 8.22 -10.50
C LEU A 14 -0.84 6.82 -10.01
N VAL A 15 -1.75 6.76 -9.05
CA VAL A 15 -2.36 5.53 -8.51
C VAL A 15 -3.86 5.58 -8.82
N ALA A 16 -4.34 4.64 -9.64
CA ALA A 16 -5.74 4.55 -10.00
C ALA A 16 -6.52 3.83 -8.89
N VAL A 17 -7.46 4.51 -8.23
CA VAL A 17 -8.27 3.89 -7.18
C VAL A 17 -9.38 3.05 -7.80
N SER A 18 -9.28 1.74 -7.65
CA SER A 18 -10.16 0.77 -8.30
C SER A 18 -11.17 0.11 -7.36
N LYS A 19 -11.23 0.51 -6.08
CA LYS A 19 -12.26 0.03 -5.14
C LYS A 19 -13.66 0.17 -5.76
N THR A 20 -14.49 -0.84 -5.52
CA THR A 20 -15.84 -1.02 -6.06
C THR A 20 -15.94 -1.12 -7.58
N LYS A 21 -14.82 -1.17 -8.30
CA LYS A 21 -14.77 -1.32 -9.76
C LYS A 21 -14.54 -2.79 -10.13
N PRO A 22 -15.21 -3.31 -11.17
CA PRO A 22 -15.02 -4.69 -11.56
C PRO A 22 -13.66 -4.89 -12.27
N PRO A 23 -13.13 -6.12 -12.32
CA PRO A 23 -11.82 -6.45 -12.88
C PRO A 23 -11.59 -5.92 -14.30
N GLU A 24 -12.61 -5.90 -15.15
CA GLU A 24 -12.53 -5.45 -16.54
C GLU A 24 -12.08 -3.99 -16.64
N MET A 25 -12.51 -3.12 -15.72
CA MET A 25 -12.08 -1.73 -15.72
C MET A 25 -10.63 -1.57 -15.26
N VAL A 26 -10.14 -2.45 -14.39
CA VAL A 26 -8.72 -2.50 -14.01
C VAL A 26 -7.88 -2.90 -15.22
N VAL A 27 -8.32 -3.92 -15.96
CA VAL A 27 -7.65 -4.36 -17.19
C VAL A 27 -7.65 -3.26 -18.24
N GLU A 28 -8.76 -2.56 -18.44
CA GLU A 28 -8.82 -1.46 -19.42
C GLU A 28 -7.83 -0.35 -19.08
N ALA A 29 -7.82 0.12 -17.82
CA ALA A 29 -6.84 1.10 -17.38
C ALA A 29 -5.39 0.56 -17.52
N TYR A 30 -5.16 -0.71 -17.23
CA TYR A 30 -3.84 -1.34 -17.37
C TYR A 30 -3.34 -1.33 -18.83
N ARG A 31 -4.24 -1.59 -19.80
CA ARG A 31 -3.94 -1.53 -21.24
C ARG A 31 -3.57 -0.12 -21.70
N GLN A 32 -4.12 0.91 -21.04
CA GLN A 32 -3.73 2.31 -21.27
C GLN A 32 -2.40 2.71 -20.59
N GLY A 33 -1.65 1.75 -20.04
CA GLY A 33 -0.33 1.97 -19.45
C GLY A 33 -0.34 2.19 -17.93
N HIS A 34 -1.51 2.17 -17.26
CA HIS A 34 -1.53 2.23 -15.81
C HIS A 34 -0.93 0.96 -15.19
N ARG A 35 -0.18 1.12 -14.09
CA ARG A 35 0.42 0.00 -13.36
C ARG A 35 0.11 0.01 -11.87
N ASN A 36 -0.15 1.17 -11.29
CA ASN A 36 -0.39 1.31 -9.85
C ASN A 36 -1.89 1.46 -9.59
N PHE A 37 -2.43 0.55 -8.77
CA PHE A 37 -3.85 0.49 -8.45
C PHE A 37 -4.08 0.46 -6.95
N GLY A 38 -5.01 1.29 -6.47
CA GLY A 38 -5.32 1.46 -5.06
C GLY A 38 -6.61 0.73 -4.65
N GLU A 39 -6.52 -0.09 -3.59
CA GLU A 39 -7.65 -0.79 -3.00
C GLU A 39 -7.82 -0.46 -1.51
N ASN A 40 -9.09 -0.35 -1.08
CA ASN A 40 -9.44 -0.03 0.30
C ASN A 40 -9.76 -1.27 1.14
N TYR A 41 -10.28 -2.33 0.53
CA TYR A 41 -10.82 -3.48 1.26
C TYR A 41 -9.97 -4.71 0.98
N VAL A 42 -9.46 -5.35 2.04
CA VAL A 42 -8.54 -6.50 1.90
C VAL A 42 -9.18 -7.66 1.15
N ASN A 43 -10.47 -7.94 1.39
CA ASN A 43 -11.15 -9.03 0.70
C ASN A 43 -11.31 -8.73 -0.80
N GLU A 44 -11.76 -7.53 -1.15
CA GLU A 44 -11.88 -7.12 -2.54
C GLU A 44 -10.54 -7.15 -3.29
N LEU A 45 -9.47 -6.68 -2.64
CA LEU A 45 -8.12 -6.75 -3.21
C LEU A 45 -7.68 -8.21 -3.44
N VAL A 46 -7.96 -9.11 -2.48
CA VAL A 46 -7.61 -10.53 -2.62
C VAL A 46 -8.39 -11.17 -3.78
N ASP A 47 -9.69 -10.86 -3.87
CA ASP A 47 -10.55 -11.41 -4.90
C ASP A 47 -10.07 -10.92 -6.28
N LYS A 48 -9.79 -9.62 -6.45
CA LYS A 48 -9.24 -9.06 -7.69
C LYS A 48 -7.86 -9.58 -8.03
N ALA A 49 -6.96 -9.66 -7.05
CA ALA A 49 -5.59 -10.09 -7.29
C ALA A 49 -5.49 -11.59 -7.62
N SER A 50 -6.51 -12.38 -7.25
CA SER A 50 -6.63 -13.80 -7.59
C SER A 50 -7.55 -14.05 -8.79
N ASP A 51 -8.17 -13.00 -9.34
CA ASP A 51 -9.06 -13.11 -10.50
C ASP A 51 -8.26 -13.58 -11.73
N PRO A 52 -8.69 -14.65 -12.43
CA PRO A 52 -7.98 -15.16 -13.61
C PRO A 52 -7.77 -14.11 -14.71
N LEU A 53 -8.72 -13.19 -14.90
CA LEU A 53 -8.63 -12.13 -15.89
C LEU A 53 -7.49 -11.16 -15.54
N ILE A 54 -7.36 -10.78 -14.26
CA ILE A 54 -6.30 -9.90 -13.77
C ILE A 54 -4.94 -10.60 -13.85
N LEU A 55 -4.86 -11.86 -13.39
CA LEU A 55 -3.62 -12.63 -13.42
C LEU A 55 -3.08 -12.79 -14.84
N ALA A 56 -3.97 -13.03 -15.82
CA ALA A 56 -3.58 -13.18 -17.22
C ALA A 56 -3.26 -11.83 -17.90
N SER A 57 -4.04 -10.78 -17.63
CA SER A 57 -3.96 -9.52 -18.38
C SER A 57 -3.03 -8.48 -17.78
N CYS A 58 -2.74 -8.58 -16.48
CA CYS A 58 -2.05 -7.55 -15.71
C CYS A 58 -0.85 -8.09 -14.91
N PRO A 59 0.13 -8.77 -15.55
CA PRO A 59 1.21 -9.47 -14.84
C PRO A 59 2.09 -8.53 -14.00
N GLU A 60 2.23 -7.26 -14.41
CA GLU A 60 3.05 -6.25 -13.72
C GLU A 60 2.23 -5.28 -12.86
N ILE A 61 0.98 -5.61 -12.54
CA ILE A 61 0.15 -4.77 -11.68
C ILE A 61 0.86 -4.51 -10.34
N ARG A 62 0.67 -3.33 -9.79
CA ARG A 62 1.20 -2.94 -8.48
C ARG A 62 0.03 -2.56 -7.61
N TRP A 63 -0.27 -3.43 -6.64
CA TRP A 63 -1.35 -3.16 -5.70
C TRP A 63 -0.87 -2.28 -4.55
N HIS A 64 -1.55 -1.16 -4.40
CA HIS A 64 -1.40 -0.24 -3.28
C HIS A 64 -2.57 -0.47 -2.34
N PHE A 65 -2.29 -0.88 -1.10
CA PHE A 65 -3.33 -0.92 -0.09
C PHE A 65 -3.45 0.45 0.57
N ILE A 66 -4.58 1.12 0.36
CA ILE A 66 -4.84 2.51 0.78
C ILE A 66 -6.03 2.61 1.76
N GLY A 67 -6.54 1.48 2.23
CA GLY A 67 -7.60 1.43 3.24
C GLY A 67 -7.06 1.22 4.66
N HIS A 68 -7.92 1.36 5.66
CA HIS A 68 -7.56 1.08 7.05
C HIS A 68 -7.25 -0.41 7.24
N LEU A 69 -6.05 -0.74 7.71
CA LEU A 69 -5.61 -2.14 7.89
C LEU A 69 -5.92 -2.64 9.31
N GLN A 70 -6.97 -3.44 9.42
CA GLN A 70 -7.26 -4.15 10.66
C GLN A 70 -6.27 -5.30 10.92
N LYS A 71 -5.93 -5.54 12.19
CA LYS A 71 -4.89 -6.51 12.62
C LYS A 71 -5.14 -7.95 12.16
N ASN A 72 -6.40 -8.38 12.13
CA ASN A 72 -6.82 -9.71 11.66
C ASN A 72 -6.63 -9.90 10.15
N HIS A 73 -6.67 -8.82 9.37
CA HIS A 73 -6.55 -8.86 7.92
C HIS A 73 -5.10 -8.75 7.41
N VAL A 74 -4.13 -8.48 8.29
CA VAL A 74 -2.70 -8.36 7.91
C VAL A 74 -2.21 -9.57 7.12
N ASN A 75 -2.37 -10.80 7.64
CA ASN A 75 -1.87 -11.99 6.95
C ASN A 75 -2.55 -12.20 5.59
N LYS A 76 -3.85 -11.90 5.50
CA LYS A 76 -4.61 -12.02 4.26
C LYS A 76 -4.10 -11.04 3.21
N LEU A 77 -3.88 -9.77 3.61
CA LEU A 77 -3.32 -8.75 2.75
C LEU A 77 -1.90 -9.12 2.27
N LEU A 78 -1.02 -9.57 3.16
CA LEU A 78 0.37 -9.89 2.80
C LEU A 78 0.51 -11.11 1.88
N GLY A 79 -0.53 -11.94 1.78
CA GLY A 79 -0.62 -13.04 0.81
C GLY A 79 -0.98 -12.61 -0.61
N VAL A 80 -1.43 -11.36 -0.81
CA VAL A 80 -1.84 -10.84 -2.12
C VAL A 80 -0.66 -10.85 -3.10
N PRO A 81 -0.79 -11.50 -4.28
CA PRO A 81 0.24 -11.43 -5.31
C PRO A 81 0.37 -9.99 -5.80
N ASN A 82 1.58 -9.57 -6.15
CA ASN A 82 1.84 -8.21 -6.64
C ASN A 82 1.46 -7.07 -5.65
N LEU A 83 1.35 -7.37 -4.35
CA LEU A 83 1.28 -6.32 -3.31
C LEU A 83 2.56 -5.49 -3.35
N PHE A 84 2.42 -4.21 -3.69
CA PHE A 84 3.54 -3.30 -3.90
C PHE A 84 3.83 -2.44 -2.67
N VAL A 85 2.80 -1.89 -2.04
CA VAL A 85 2.92 -0.99 -0.89
C VAL A 85 1.66 -1.02 0.00
N VAL A 86 1.86 -0.86 1.30
CA VAL A 86 0.79 -0.58 2.28
C VAL A 86 0.92 0.87 2.73
N GLU A 87 -0.04 1.72 2.39
CA GLU A 87 0.09 3.18 2.59
C GLU A 87 -0.48 3.68 3.93
N THR A 88 -1.08 2.79 4.71
CA THR A 88 -1.97 3.12 5.83
C THR A 88 -1.46 2.64 7.19
N VAL A 89 -0.14 2.51 7.36
CA VAL A 89 0.44 2.13 8.65
C VAL A 89 0.37 3.34 9.59
N ASP A 90 -0.42 3.25 10.66
CA ASP A 90 -0.74 4.38 11.54
C ASP A 90 -0.17 4.25 12.96
N SER A 91 0.45 3.12 13.28
CA SER A 91 0.91 2.82 14.64
C SER A 91 2.10 1.86 14.64
N ALA A 92 2.99 2.01 15.61
CA ALA A 92 4.11 1.09 15.83
C ALA A 92 3.63 -0.36 15.99
N LYS A 93 2.52 -0.57 16.70
CA LYS A 93 1.92 -1.90 16.90
C LYS A 93 1.46 -2.54 15.59
N LEU A 94 0.94 -1.75 14.64
CA LEU A 94 0.61 -2.25 13.31
C LEU A 94 1.87 -2.52 12.49
N ALA A 95 2.86 -1.62 12.53
CA ALA A 95 4.14 -1.79 11.85
C ALA A 95 4.86 -3.08 12.30
N ASP A 96 4.96 -3.32 13.61
CA ASP A 96 5.56 -4.54 14.17
C ASP A 96 4.82 -5.78 13.69
N ARG A 97 3.49 -5.75 13.72
CA ARG A 97 2.66 -6.87 13.26
C ARG A 97 2.87 -7.16 11.78
N VAL A 98 2.91 -6.13 10.93
CA VAL A 98 3.17 -6.26 9.49
C VAL A 98 4.56 -6.84 9.26
N ASN A 99 5.59 -6.32 9.94
CA ASN A 99 6.96 -6.80 9.81
C ASN A 99 7.11 -8.27 10.23
N SER A 100 6.64 -8.65 11.43
CA SER A 100 6.72 -10.05 11.88
C SER A 100 5.94 -11.01 10.98
N SER A 101 4.76 -10.60 10.49
CA SER A 101 3.99 -11.41 9.55
C SER A 101 4.66 -11.51 8.18
N TRP A 102 5.29 -10.45 7.68
CA TRP A 102 6.02 -10.46 6.41
C TRP A 102 7.22 -11.42 6.46
N GLN A 103 8.03 -11.32 7.52
CA GLN A 103 9.17 -12.23 7.73
C GLN A 103 8.72 -13.69 7.79
N ARG A 104 7.64 -13.99 8.51
CA ARG A 104 7.09 -15.35 8.60
C ARG A 104 6.57 -15.88 7.25
N LEU A 105 5.90 -15.05 6.45
CA LEU A 105 5.32 -15.46 5.17
C LEU A 105 6.35 -15.55 4.03
N ARG A 106 7.44 -14.79 4.11
CA ARG A 106 8.49 -14.74 3.09
C ARG A 106 9.75 -15.51 3.46
N GLY A 107 9.85 -16.01 4.69
CA GLY A 107 10.93 -16.86 5.17
C GLY A 107 12.30 -16.23 4.97
N ALA A 108 13.20 -16.92 4.25
CA ALA A 108 14.55 -16.45 3.95
C ALA A 108 14.63 -15.41 2.82
N SER A 109 13.50 -14.98 2.24
CA SER A 109 13.50 -13.94 1.21
C SER A 109 14.04 -12.61 1.76
N THR A 110 14.91 -11.96 1.00
CA THR A 110 15.44 -10.63 1.31
C THR A 110 14.49 -9.50 0.87
N GLN A 111 13.36 -9.84 0.23
CA GLN A 111 12.41 -8.85 -0.25
C GLN A 111 11.75 -8.12 0.92
N ARG A 112 11.85 -6.80 0.92
CA ARG A 112 11.18 -5.93 1.89
C ARG A 112 9.86 -5.41 1.34
N LEU A 113 8.82 -5.43 2.18
CA LEU A 113 7.56 -4.76 1.89
C LEU A 113 7.75 -3.23 1.99
N LYS A 114 7.22 -2.50 1.01
CA LYS A 114 7.15 -1.03 1.12
C LYS A 114 5.97 -0.65 1.98
N VAL A 115 6.16 0.32 2.86
CA VAL A 115 5.10 0.87 3.70
C VAL A 115 5.18 2.39 3.69
N MET A 116 4.03 3.05 3.87
CA MET A 116 3.95 4.48 4.18
C MET A 116 3.24 4.65 5.52
N VAL A 117 3.60 5.72 6.23
CA VAL A 117 2.98 6.07 7.50
C VAL A 117 1.84 7.04 7.24
N GLN A 118 0.66 6.71 7.75
CA GLN A 118 -0.51 7.57 7.66
C GLN A 118 -0.50 8.55 8.83
N LEU A 119 -0.64 9.84 8.51
CA LEU A 119 -0.73 10.93 9.48
C LEU A 119 -2.11 11.59 9.37
N ASN A 120 -2.74 11.87 10.51
CA ASN A 120 -3.93 12.72 10.54
C ASN A 120 -3.48 14.19 10.61
N THR A 121 -3.74 14.95 9.55
CA THR A 121 -3.41 16.39 9.46
C THR A 121 -4.62 17.31 9.67
N SER A 122 -5.83 16.74 9.78
CA SER A 122 -7.08 17.51 9.81
C SER A 122 -7.44 18.07 11.19
N GLY A 123 -6.89 17.49 12.27
CA GLY A 123 -7.27 17.84 13.65
C GLY A 123 -8.70 17.40 14.03
N GLU A 124 -9.49 16.86 13.10
CA GLU A 124 -10.77 16.26 13.39
C GLU A 124 -10.55 14.99 14.23
N GLN A 125 -11.36 14.81 15.28
CA GLN A 125 -11.35 13.61 16.13
C GLN A 125 -11.87 12.40 15.35
N SER A 126 -11.06 11.90 14.43
CA SER A 126 -11.09 10.54 13.94
C SER A 126 -9.79 9.91 14.44
N THR A 127 -9.96 8.94 15.33
CA THR A 127 -8.95 8.32 16.21
C THR A 127 -7.56 8.16 15.58
N CYS A 128 -6.69 9.18 15.71
CA CYS A 128 -5.24 9.03 15.63
C CYS A 128 -4.58 10.33 16.11
N GLN A 129 -4.02 10.32 17.31
CA GLN A 129 -2.98 11.28 17.67
C GLN A 129 -1.64 10.59 17.55
N SER A 130 -0.73 11.15 16.75
CA SER A 130 0.63 11.50 17.16
C SER A 130 1.40 12.20 16.03
N GLN A 131 2.31 13.06 16.46
CA GLN A 131 2.99 14.12 15.72
C GLN A 131 4.06 13.64 14.72
N HIS A 132 4.26 14.50 13.72
CA HIS A 132 5.40 14.70 12.81
C HIS A 132 6.59 13.72 12.92
N PHE A 133 6.68 12.78 11.96
CA PHE A 133 7.94 12.16 11.56
C PHE A 133 7.95 11.86 10.05
N VAL A 134 8.97 12.37 9.34
CA VAL A 134 9.40 11.84 8.04
C VAL A 134 10.27 10.63 8.36
N LEU A 135 9.80 9.42 8.06
CA LEU A 135 10.63 8.24 8.27
C LEU A 135 11.46 7.95 7.01
N LEU A 136 12.70 8.45 7.03
CA LEU A 136 13.83 7.86 6.32
C LEU A 136 13.99 6.41 6.80
N LYS A 137 13.98 5.45 5.87
CA LYS A 137 14.40 4.05 6.02
C LYS A 137 14.17 3.41 7.41
N TYR A 138 13.12 2.61 7.55
CA TYR A 138 13.11 1.55 8.57
C TYR A 138 14.03 0.40 8.12
N THR A 139 15.33 0.62 8.27
CA THR A 139 16.36 -0.42 8.18
C THR A 139 17.31 -0.20 9.34
N GLU A 140 17.08 -0.92 10.44
CA GLU A 140 18.08 -1.35 11.42
C GLU A 140 17.35 -2.10 12.55
N LYS A 141 17.39 -3.42 12.51
CA LYS A 141 18.45 -4.21 13.15
C LYS A 141 18.80 -5.38 12.24
#